data_AF-A0AAV7K1K0-F1
#
_entry.id   AF-A0AAV7K1K0-F1
#
_cell.length_a   1.000
_cell.length_b   1.000
_cell.length_c   1.000
_cell.angle_alpha   90.00
_cell.angle_beta   90.00
_cell.angle_gamma   90.00
#
_symmetry.space_group_name_H-M   'P 1'
#
loop_
_entity.id
_entity.type
_entity.pdbx_description
1 polymer ?
#
loop_
_entity_poly.entity_id
_entity_poly.type
_entity_poly.pdbx_seq_one_letter_code
_entity_poly.pdbx_strand_id
1 'polypeptide(L)'
;MTLRKMLFLPPVREVASKEEMTAKKADTSFTQKGFSYWKGATIAFKEHASSDCHKEAVEVSIIIPRSCSDVGEMLSSSHSHQKKDNRECLLKIISKLKF
;
A
#
# COMPACT_ATOMS: atom_id res chain seq x y z
N MET A 1 -23.35 21.62 -30.48
CA MET A 1 -22.88 20.22 -30.49
C MET A 1 -21.72 20.08 -29.54
N THR A 2 -21.97 19.33 -28.47
CA THR A 2 -21.03 18.78 -27.49
C THR A 2 -19.85 18.12 -28.20
N LEU A 3 -18.64 18.20 -27.63
CA LEU A 3 -17.84 17.02 -27.28
C LEU A 3 -16.49 17.39 -26.61
N ARG A 4 -16.47 17.11 -25.30
CA ARG A 4 -15.36 16.54 -24.54
C ARG A 4 -14.00 17.23 -24.65
N LYS A 5 -13.82 18.24 -23.79
CA LYS A 5 -12.54 18.46 -23.12
C LYS A 5 -12.27 17.18 -22.30
N MET A 6 -11.45 16.26 -22.84
CA MET A 6 -10.93 15.14 -22.08
C MET A 6 -10.14 15.74 -20.92
N LEU A 7 -10.74 15.76 -19.74
CA LEU A 7 -10.01 15.82 -18.49
C LEU A 7 -9.24 14.50 -18.44
N PHE A 8 -8.03 14.50 -19.00
CA PHE A 8 -6.99 13.58 -18.58
C PHE A 8 -6.72 13.95 -17.11
N LEU A 9 -7.53 13.40 -16.22
CA LEU A 9 -7.16 13.27 -14.83
C LEU A 9 -5.84 12.51 -14.87
N PRO A 10 -4.73 13.09 -14.39
CA PRO A 10 -3.53 12.29 -14.24
C PRO A 10 -3.90 11.08 -13.37
N PRO A 11 -3.41 9.87 -13.70
CA PRO A 11 -3.59 8.74 -12.81
C PRO A 11 -3.10 9.18 -11.43
N VAL A 12 -3.85 8.81 -10.40
CA VAL A 12 -3.45 8.92 -8.99
C VAL A 12 -2.19 8.07 -8.84
N ARG A 13 -1.06 8.57 -9.32
CA ARG A 13 0.26 8.12 -8.93
C ARG A 13 0.40 8.62 -7.53
N GLU A 14 0.11 7.70 -6.63
CA GLU A 14 0.61 7.65 -5.27
C GLU A 14 1.74 8.64 -5.07
N VAL A 15 1.49 9.57 -4.16
CA VAL A 15 2.57 10.25 -3.47
C VAL A 15 3.28 9.16 -2.69
N ALA A 16 4.16 8.41 -3.35
CA ALA A 16 5.27 7.76 -2.68
C ALA A 16 6.11 8.93 -2.20
N SER A 17 5.82 9.37 -0.98
CA SER A 17 6.75 10.14 -0.19
C SER A 17 8.08 9.40 -0.32
N LYS A 18 9.07 10.06 -0.91
CA LYS A 18 10.48 9.73 -0.68
C LYS A 18 10.77 10.06 0.79
N GLU A 19 10.09 9.40 1.70
CA GLU A 19 10.71 9.09 2.96
C GLU A 19 11.79 8.09 2.56
N GLU A 20 13.03 8.58 2.47
CA GLU A 20 14.16 7.71 2.71
C GLU A 20 13.83 7.02 4.02
N MET A 21 13.28 5.81 3.92
CA MET A 21 13.22 4.86 5.00
C MET A 21 14.68 4.67 5.35
N THR A 22 15.17 5.50 6.27
CA THR A 22 16.38 5.24 7.01
C THR A 22 16.06 3.93 7.69
N ALA A 23 16.39 2.83 7.01
CA ALA A 23 16.15 1.51 7.50
C ALA A 23 17.01 1.43 8.76
N LYS A 24 16.38 1.68 9.92
CA LYS A 24 17.04 1.66 11.22
C LYS A 24 17.71 0.31 11.49
N LYS A 25 17.32 -0.70 10.70
CA LYS A 25 17.83 -2.07 10.67
C LYS A 25 18.53 -2.40 9.33
N ALA A 26 19.02 -1.43 8.58
CA ALA A 26 19.73 -1.67 7.33
C ALA A 26 20.93 -2.58 7.58
N ASP A 27 20.93 -3.75 6.95
CA ASP A 27 22.05 -4.68 7.05
C ASP A 27 23.20 -4.18 6.16
N THR A 28 24.34 -3.89 6.79
CA THR A 28 25.53 -3.40 6.08
C THR A 28 26.39 -4.51 5.49
N SER A 29 26.07 -5.77 5.81
CA SER A 29 26.87 -6.95 5.42
C SER A 29 27.01 -7.10 3.91
N PHE A 30 26.05 -6.62 3.13
CA PHE A 30 26.07 -6.70 1.66
C PHE A 30 26.49 -5.41 0.96
N THR A 31 26.59 -4.30 1.70
CA THR A 31 26.88 -2.98 1.12
C THR A 31 28.32 -2.53 1.36
N GLN A 32 28.97 -3.01 2.42
CA GLN A 32 30.31 -2.55 2.80
C GLN A 32 31.46 -3.37 2.21
N LYS A 33 31.29 -4.68 2.01
CA LYS A 33 32.36 -5.55 1.53
C LYS A 33 31.81 -6.74 0.74
N GLY A 34 32.42 -7.04 -0.40
CA GLY A 34 32.12 -8.24 -1.18
C GLY A 34 32.70 -9.52 -0.55
N PHE A 35 32.10 -10.67 -0.87
CA PHE A 35 32.60 -11.96 -0.42
C PHE A 35 33.67 -12.49 -1.38
N SER A 36 34.82 -12.89 -0.84
CA SER A 36 35.92 -13.46 -1.61
C SER A 36 35.79 -14.96 -1.88
N TYR A 37 34.88 -15.64 -1.18
CA TYR A 37 34.59 -17.06 -1.39
C TYR A 37 33.11 -17.38 -1.11
N TRP A 38 32.58 -18.34 -1.88
CA TRP A 38 31.13 -18.63 -1.92
C TRP A 38 30.55 -19.15 -0.60
N LYS A 39 31.34 -19.89 0.19
CA LYS A 39 30.89 -20.38 1.50
C LYS A 39 30.61 -19.24 2.48
N GLY A 40 31.46 -18.21 2.49
CA GLY A 40 31.30 -17.03 3.33
C GLY A 40 30.05 -16.24 2.95
N ALA A 41 29.79 -16.10 1.64
CA ALA A 41 28.55 -15.50 1.15
C ALA A 41 27.32 -16.30 1.62
N THR A 42 27.39 -17.64 1.58
CA THR A 42 26.29 -18.51 1.99
C THR A 42 25.97 -18.38 3.49
N ILE A 43 26.99 -18.21 4.33
CA ILE A 43 26.80 -17.98 5.76
C ILE A 43 26.11 -16.63 5.98
N ALA A 44 26.62 -15.57 5.34
CA ALA A 44 26.02 -14.24 5.44
C ALA A 44 24.57 -14.21 4.94
N PHE A 45 24.23 -14.94 3.87
CA PHE A 45 22.84 -15.05 3.41
C PHE A 45 21.94 -15.74 4.44
N LYS A 46 22.43 -16.77 5.14
CA LYS A 46 21.66 -17.43 6.21
C LYS A 46 21.43 -16.50 7.38
N GLU A 47 22.46 -15.76 7.80
CA GLU A 47 22.37 -14.77 8.87
C GLU A 47 21.39 -13.65 8.48
N HIS A 48 21.51 -13.13 7.25
CA HIS A 48 20.61 -12.14 6.70
C HIS A 48 19.15 -12.61 6.67
N ALA A 49 18.89 -13.84 6.24
CA ALA A 49 17.53 -14.39 6.20
C ALA A 49 16.88 -14.42 7.59
N SER A 50 17.67 -14.56 8.65
CA SER A 50 17.20 -14.51 10.05
C SER A 50 17.16 -13.09 10.64
N SER A 51 17.77 -12.11 9.96
CA SER A 51 17.86 -10.73 10.41
C SER A 51 16.51 -10.04 10.35
N ASP A 52 16.33 -9.04 11.22
CA ASP A 52 15.10 -8.26 11.25
C ASP A 52 14.96 -7.35 10.02
N CYS A 53 16.06 -7.00 9.36
CA CYS A 53 16.06 -6.33 8.07
C CYS A 53 15.27 -7.14 7.03
N HIS A 54 15.63 -8.41 6.88
CA HIS A 54 15.00 -9.30 5.92
C HIS A 54 13.54 -9.56 6.27
N LYS A 55 13.24 -9.81 7.55
CA LYS A 55 11.86 -10.05 8.01
C LYS A 55 10.96 -8.86 7.70
N GLU A 56 11.40 -7.65 8.02
CA GLU A 56 10.65 -6.41 7.78
C GLU A 56 10.45 -6.17 6.27
N ALA A 57 11.50 -6.39 5.47
CA ALA A 57 11.39 -6.29 4.02
C ALA A 57 10.39 -7.30 3.45
N VAL A 58 10.42 -8.56 3.91
CA VAL A 58 9.46 -9.61 3.50
C VAL A 58 8.04 -9.27 3.94
N GLU A 59 7.87 -8.76 5.16
CA GLU A 59 6.58 -8.36 5.68
C GLU A 59 5.94 -7.28 4.81
N VAL A 60 6.67 -6.21 4.52
CA VAL A 60 6.17 -5.10 3.70
C VAL A 60 5.95 -5.48 2.24
N SER A 61 6.87 -6.24 1.64
CA SER A 61 6.84 -6.51 0.20
C SER A 61 6.01 -7.74 -0.19
N ILE A 62 5.84 -8.71 0.71
CA ILE A 62 5.21 -10.00 0.40
C ILE A 62 3.99 -10.25 1.27
N ILE A 63 4.11 -10.10 2.59
CA ILE A 63 3.04 -10.51 3.52
C ILE A 63 1.87 -9.53 3.44
N ILE A 64 2.12 -8.24 3.69
CA ILE A 64 1.08 -7.20 3.71
C ILE A 64 0.29 -7.17 2.40
N PRO A 65 0.91 -7.19 1.20
CA PRO A 65 0.16 -7.18 -0.07
C PRO A 65 -0.65 -8.45 -0.32
N ARG A 66 -0.28 -9.59 0.28
CA ARG A 66 -1.04 -10.85 0.14
C ARG A 66 -2.15 -10.98 1.16
N SER A 67 -1.98 -10.43 2.36
CA SER A 67 -2.97 -10.52 3.43
C SER A 67 -3.99 -9.39 3.39
N CYS A 68 -3.60 -8.20 2.91
CA CYS A 68 -4.48 -7.06 2.80
C CYS A 68 -5.15 -7.07 1.42
N SER A 69 -6.48 -7.07 1.38
CA SER A 69 -7.22 -6.79 0.14
C SER A 69 -6.84 -5.42 -0.40
N ASP A 70 -7.01 -5.21 -1.71
CA ASP A 70 -6.73 -3.93 -2.35
C ASP A 70 -7.38 -2.78 -1.56
N VAL A 71 -6.55 -1.87 -1.05
CA VAL A 71 -6.98 -0.73 -0.25
C VAL A 71 -8.00 0.10 -1.03
N GLY A 72 -7.85 0.20 -2.35
CA GLY A 72 -8.80 0.88 -3.22
C GLY A 72 -10.18 0.21 -3.21
N GLU A 73 -10.25 -1.12 -3.27
CA GLU A 73 -11.52 -1.86 -3.20
C GLU A 73 -12.18 -1.73 -1.82
N MET A 74 -11.39 -1.77 -0.74
CA MET A 74 -11.89 -1.57 0.62
C MET A 74 -12.50 -0.18 0.81
N LEU A 75 -11.82 0.87 0.34
CA LEU A 75 -12.33 2.24 0.44
C LEU A 75 -13.56 2.46 -0.43
N SER A 76 -13.57 1.91 -1.65
CA SER A 76 -14.69 1.99 -2.58
C SER A 76 -15.95 1.32 -2.02
N SER A 77 -15.82 0.10 -1.47
CA SER A 77 -16.94 -0.63 -0.88
C SER A 77 -17.53 0.09 0.34
N SER A 78 -16.67 0.59 1.24
CA SER A 78 -17.08 1.41 2.39
C SER A 78 -17.82 2.67 1.94
N HIS A 79 -17.27 3.39 0.95
CA HIS A 79 -17.89 4.61 0.43
C HIS A 79 -19.26 4.33 -0.22
N SER A 80 -19.39 3.22 -0.95
CA SER A 80 -20.65 2.80 -1.56
C SER A 80 -21.70 2.48 -0.50
N HIS A 81 -21.31 1.82 0.60
CA HIS A 81 -22.20 1.52 1.72
C HIS A 81 -22.70 2.80 2.38
N GLN A 82 -21.79 3.72 2.71
CA GLN A 82 -22.15 5.00 3.32
C GLN A 82 -23.07 5.85 2.44
N LYS A 83 -22.85 5.85 1.11
CA LYS A 83 -23.75 6.50 0.15
C LYS A 83 -25.14 5.91 0.17
N LYS A 84 -25.26 4.59 0.28
CA LYS A 84 -26.55 3.90 0.36
C LYS A 84 -27.31 4.30 1.62
N ASP A 85 -26.64 4.27 2.77
CA ASP A 85 -27.24 4.62 4.06
C ASP A 85 -27.70 6.08 4.08
N ASN A 86 -26.85 6.99 3.58
CA ASN A 86 -27.18 8.40 3.45
C ASN A 86 -28.42 8.62 2.55
N ARG A 87 -28.50 7.88 1.44
CA ARG A 87 -29.66 7.94 0.53
C ARG A 87 -30.93 7.46 1.23
N GLU A 88 -30.87 6.37 1.99
CA GLU A 88 -32.02 5.85 2.74
C GLU A 88 -32.50 6.84 3.81
N CYS A 89 -31.58 7.46 4.55
CA CYS A 89 -31.91 8.51 5.50
C CYS A 89 -32.54 9.74 4.83
N LEU A 90 -31.98 10.19 3.71
CA LEU A 90 -32.53 11.32 2.96
C LEU A 90 -33.95 11.04 2.46
N LEU A 91 -34.21 9.85 1.92
CA LEU A 91 -35.55 9.44 1.48
C LEU A 91 -36.55 9.41 2.64
N LYS A 92 -36.14 8.96 3.84
CA LYS A 92 -36.97 9.03 5.04
C LYS A 92 -37.32 10.48 5.38
N ILE A 93 -36.35 11.40 5.36
CA ILE A 93 -36.60 12.83 5.62
C ILE A 93 -37.60 13.38 4.61
N ILE A 94 -37.37 13.15 3.32
CA ILE A 94 -38.25 13.63 2.24
C ILE A 94 -39.67 13.07 2.41
N SER A 95 -39.82 11.79 2.76
CA SER A 95 -41.14 11.16 2.96
C SER A 95 -41.97 11.79 4.08
N LYS A 96 -41.34 12.53 5.00
CA LYS A 96 -41.99 13.21 6.12
C LYS A 96 -42.24 14.69 5.86
N LEU A 97 -41.69 15.25 4.77
CA LEU A 97 -42.01 16.61 4.35
C LEU A 97 -43.42 16.60 3.74
N LYS A 98 -44.36 17.26 4.43
CA LYS A 98 -45.67 17.59 3.87
C LYS A 98 -45.56 18.92 3.13
N PHE A 99 -45.86 18.90 1.83
CA PHE A 99 -46.22 20.11 1.08
C PHE A 99 -47.74 20.32 1.20
#